data_AF-A0A498S533-F1
#
_entry.id   AF-A0A498S533-F1
#
_cell.length_a   1.000
_cell.length_b   1.000
_cell.length_c   1.000
_cell.angle_alpha   90.00
_cell.angle_beta   90.00
_cell.angle_gamma   90.00
#
_symmetry.space_group_name_H-M   'P 1'
#
loop_
_entity.id
_entity.type
_entity.pdbx_description
1 polymer ?
#
loop_
_entity_poly.entity_id
_entity_poly.type
_entity_poly.pdbx_seq_one_letter_code
_entity_poly.pdbx_strand_id
1 'polypeptide(L)'
;MPSRNYVAVGSKIIAEEGDKSFIDLNTEKLCTRVCVNYLLEGGEDPKILPDSEYPPWLFELNLEKRKELEDLDPEIDGWLYWRAYRLRQVRQIRRIEKLLPKFINLQDSPTMRKSGYRGKKTSLYEI
;
A
#
# COMPACT_ATOMS: atom_id res chain seq x y z
N MET A 1 38.10 -25.70 18.75
CA MET A 1 37.02 -25.97 17.78
C MET A 1 36.51 -24.64 17.26
N PRO A 2 36.74 -24.27 15.99
CA PRO A 2 36.28 -22.98 15.47
C PRO A 2 34.78 -23.02 15.20
N SER A 3 34.05 -22.03 15.73
CA SER A 3 32.62 -21.83 15.54
C SER A 3 32.32 -21.44 14.09
N ARG A 4 31.41 -22.18 13.46
CA ARG A 4 30.96 -21.94 12.08
C ARG A 4 29.87 -20.87 12.10
N ASN A 5 30.21 -19.64 11.72
CA ASN A 5 29.24 -18.55 11.60
C ASN A 5 28.41 -18.72 10.32
N TYR A 6 27.13 -19.04 10.47
CA TYR A 6 26.14 -19.01 9.38
C TYR A 6 25.52 -17.61 9.30
N VAL A 7 26.22 -16.65 8.72
CA VAL A 7 25.57 -15.41 8.25
C VAL A 7 25.20 -15.63 6.80
N ALA A 8 23.94 -16.01 6.55
CA ALA A 8 23.38 -15.97 5.21
C ALA A 8 23.37 -14.52 4.75
N VAL A 9 24.33 -14.15 3.89
CA VAL A 9 24.26 -12.91 3.12
C VAL A 9 23.07 -13.08 2.20
N GLY A 10 21.92 -12.53 2.59
CA GLY A 10 20.73 -12.50 1.75
C GLY A 10 21.12 -11.93 0.39
N SER A 11 20.99 -12.74 -0.65
CA SER A 11 21.21 -12.33 -2.03
C SER A 11 20.48 -11.00 -2.24
N LYS A 12 21.18 -9.93 -2.63
CA LYS A 12 20.50 -8.73 -3.11
C LYS A 12 19.58 -9.19 -4.23
N ILE A 13 18.28 -9.07 -4.04
CA ILE A 13 17.31 -9.24 -5.11
C ILE A 13 17.56 -8.06 -6.05
N ILE A 14 18.40 -8.31 -7.06
CA ILE A 14 18.57 -7.39 -8.18
C ILE A 14 17.26 -7.52 -8.96
N ALA A 15 16.53 -6.43 -9.10
CA ALA A 15 15.34 -6.43 -9.94
C ALA A 15 15.81 -6.71 -11.37
N GLU A 16 15.53 -7.92 -11.85
CA GLU A 16 15.63 -8.21 -13.28
C GLU A 16 14.62 -7.28 -13.97
N GLU A 17 15.09 -6.46 -14.91
CA GLU A 17 14.18 -5.66 -15.74
C GLU A 17 13.31 -6.63 -16.53
N GLY A 18 12.08 -6.84 -16.08
CA GLY A 18 11.13 -7.70 -16.77
C GLY A 18 10.94 -7.24 -18.21
N ASP A 19 10.72 -8.19 -19.11
CA ASP A 19 10.50 -7.93 -20.53
C ASP A 19 9.26 -7.03 -20.73
N LYS A 20 9.50 -5.78 -21.12
CA LYS A 20 8.45 -4.77 -21.41
C LYS A 20 7.92 -4.89 -22.85
N SER A 21 8.31 -5.94 -23.57
CA SER A 21 7.95 -6.21 -24.97
C SER A 21 6.45 -6.36 -25.21
N PHE A 22 5.69 -6.57 -24.13
CA PHE A 22 4.24 -6.62 -24.16
C PHE A 22 3.58 -5.24 -24.39
N ILE A 23 4.26 -4.15 -24.08
CA ILE A 23 3.71 -2.79 -24.18
C ILE A 23 3.84 -2.31 -25.62
N ASP A 24 2.71 -2.00 -26.26
CA ASP A 24 2.69 -1.39 -27.59
C ASP A 24 3.09 0.10 -27.51
N LEU A 25 3.92 0.56 -28.46
CA LEU A 25 4.40 1.95 -28.54
C LEU A 25 3.75 2.71 -29.70
N ASN A 26 2.91 2.06 -30.52
CA ASN A 26 2.25 2.70 -31.65
C ASN A 26 1.09 3.58 -31.18
N THR A 27 1.25 4.90 -31.32
CA THR A 27 0.27 5.91 -30.91
C THR A 27 -1.10 5.72 -31.56
N GLU A 28 -1.15 5.48 -32.88
CA GLU A 28 -2.42 5.30 -33.62
C GLU A 28 -3.24 4.11 -33.09
N LYS A 29 -2.55 3.02 -32.72
CA LYS A 29 -3.19 1.82 -32.18
C LYS A 29 -3.71 2.07 -30.76
N LEU A 30 -2.93 2.75 -29.92
CA LEU A 30 -3.30 3.10 -28.54
C LEU A 30 -4.48 4.08 -28.46
N CYS A 31 -4.63 4.99 -29.43
CA CYS A 31 -5.77 5.90 -29.49
C CYS A 31 -7.06 5.22 -29.98
N THR A 32 -6.94 4.14 -30.76
CA THR A 32 -8.09 3.49 -31.40
C THR A 32 -8.61 2.28 -30.61
N ARG A 33 -7.74 1.60 -29.85
CA ARG A 33 -8.07 0.33 -29.19
C ARG A 33 -7.53 0.27 -27.77
N VAL A 34 -8.21 -0.50 -26.93
CA VAL A 34 -7.74 -0.84 -25.59
C VAL A 34 -6.78 -2.02 -25.73
N CYS A 35 -5.48 -1.75 -25.81
CA CYS A 35 -4.44 -2.75 -26.05
C CYS A 35 -4.19 -3.64 -24.81
N VAL A 36 -5.09 -4.60 -24.57
CA VAL A 36 -5.04 -5.56 -23.43
C VAL A 36 -4.46 -6.92 -23.88
N ASN A 37 -3.70 -6.95 -24.96
CA ASN A 37 -3.12 -8.11 -25.67
C ASN A 37 -2.50 -9.25 -24.81
N TYR A 38 -2.30 -9.10 -23.49
CA TYR A 38 -1.72 -10.13 -22.60
C TYR A 38 -2.78 -10.96 -21.89
N LEU A 39 -4.02 -10.47 -21.78
CA LEU A 39 -5.09 -11.16 -21.04
C LEU A 39 -6.01 -11.96 -21.96
N LEU A 40 -6.06 -11.60 -23.25
CA LEU A 40 -6.97 -12.18 -24.23
C LEU A 40 -6.20 -13.14 -25.13
N GLU A 41 -6.16 -14.42 -24.76
CA GLU A 41 -5.71 -15.48 -25.67
C GLU A 41 -6.72 -15.61 -26.82
N GLY A 42 -6.41 -15.01 -27.97
CA GLY A 42 -7.14 -15.23 -29.23
C GLY A 42 -8.30 -14.29 -29.55
N GLY A 43 -8.49 -13.18 -28.81
CA GLY A 43 -9.48 -12.14 -29.11
C GLY A 43 -8.87 -10.89 -29.74
N GLU A 44 -9.62 -10.18 -30.58
CA GLU A 44 -9.24 -8.83 -31.02
C GLU A 44 -9.38 -7.81 -29.88
N ASP A 45 -8.44 -6.85 -29.79
CA ASP A 45 -8.51 -5.73 -28.83
C ASP A 45 -9.83 -4.93 -29.00
N PRO A 46 -10.55 -4.63 -27.90
CA PRO A 46 -11.76 -3.79 -27.95
C PRO A 46 -11.46 -2.41 -28.55
N LYS A 47 -12.32 -1.94 -29.46
CA LYS A 47 -12.24 -0.61 -30.07
C LYS A 47 -12.82 0.47 -29.15
N ILE A 48 -12.21 1.64 -29.14
CA ILE A 48 -12.71 2.83 -28.46
C ILE A 48 -13.77 3.48 -29.36
N LEU A 49 -14.96 3.70 -28.79
CA LEU A 49 -16.13 4.23 -29.47
C LEU A 49 -16.24 5.75 -29.21
N PRO A 50 -17.10 6.50 -29.92
CA PRO A 50 -17.32 7.92 -29.60
C PRO A 50 -17.97 8.11 -28.23
N ASP A 51 -17.72 9.26 -27.59
CA ASP A 51 -18.20 9.59 -26.24
C ASP A 51 -19.71 9.43 -26.04
N SER A 52 -20.51 9.58 -27.11
CA SER A 52 -21.97 9.44 -27.08
C SER A 52 -22.46 8.02 -26.81
N GLU A 53 -21.63 7.00 -27.07
CA GLU A 53 -21.99 5.60 -26.81
C GLU A 53 -21.74 5.21 -25.35
N TYR A 54 -20.94 5.99 -24.63
CA TYR A 54 -20.65 5.73 -23.23
C TYR A 54 -21.67 6.40 -22.30
N PRO A 55 -21.96 5.78 -21.15
CA PRO A 55 -22.85 6.38 -20.16
C PRO A 55 -22.32 7.74 -19.65
N PRO A 56 -23.20 8.71 -19.37
CA PRO A 56 -22.78 10.06 -18.95
C PRO A 56 -22.00 10.07 -17.62
N TRP A 57 -22.32 9.16 -16.70
CA TRP A 57 -21.64 9.05 -15.40
C TRP A 57 -20.14 8.75 -15.52
N LEU A 58 -19.67 8.21 -16.66
CA LEU A 58 -18.26 7.94 -16.90
C LEU A 58 -17.43 9.23 -16.86
N PHE A 59 -17.96 10.31 -17.41
CA PHE A 59 -17.29 11.61 -17.50
C PHE A 59 -17.49 12.47 -16.24
N GLU A 60 -18.41 12.07 -15.36
CA GLU A 60 -18.65 12.71 -14.07
C GLU A 60 -17.76 12.15 -12.95
N LEU A 61 -16.94 11.13 -13.24
CA LEU A 61 -16.02 10.54 -12.26
C LEU A 61 -14.95 11.55 -11.84
N ASN A 62 -14.70 11.63 -10.53
CA ASN A 62 -13.61 12.45 -10.01
C ASN A 62 -12.25 11.76 -10.29
N LEU A 63 -11.46 12.34 -11.19
CA LEU A 63 -10.12 11.87 -11.57
C LEU A 63 -9.01 12.42 -10.66
N GLU A 64 -9.35 13.28 -9.70
CA GLU A 64 -8.38 13.82 -8.77
C GLU A 64 -7.83 12.75 -7.82
N LYS A 65 -6.68 13.07 -7.21
CA LYS A 65 -6.13 12.23 -6.15
C LYS A 65 -7.17 12.08 -5.04
N ARG A 66 -7.34 10.86 -4.56
CA ARG A 66 -8.20 10.56 -3.42
C ARG A 66 -7.87 11.50 -2.25
N LYS A 67 -8.87 12.25 -1.79
CA LYS A 67 -8.80 13.12 -0.61
C LYS A 67 -8.33 12.36 0.62
N GLU A 68 -7.58 13.05 1.48
CA GLU A 68 -7.16 12.48 2.76
C GLU A 68 -8.30 12.49 3.76
N LEU A 69 -8.17 11.76 4.88
CA LEU A 69 -9.22 11.69 5.88
C LEU A 69 -9.54 13.06 6.50
N GLU A 70 -8.54 13.94 6.58
CA GLU A 70 -8.65 15.26 7.19
C GLU A 70 -9.42 16.25 6.30
N ASP A 71 -9.46 16.01 4.99
CA ASP A 71 -10.19 16.84 4.02
C ASP A 71 -11.61 16.32 3.74
N LEU A 72 -11.98 15.16 4.30
CA LEU A 72 -13.29 14.54 4.10
C LEU A 72 -14.23 14.97 5.21
N ASP A 73 -15.44 15.39 4.83
CA ASP A 73 -16.50 15.76 5.77
C ASP A 73 -17.49 14.58 5.93
N PRO A 74 -17.78 14.11 7.16
CA PRO A 74 -18.76 13.05 7.39
C PRO A 74 -20.17 13.37 6.88
N GLU A 75 -20.58 14.63 6.82
CA GLU A 75 -21.93 15.02 6.38
C GLU A 75 -22.03 15.15 4.86
N ILE A 76 -20.94 15.53 4.18
CA ILE A 76 -20.91 15.75 2.73
C ILE A 76 -20.46 14.49 1.98
N ASP A 77 -19.34 13.89 2.39
CA ASP A 77 -18.74 12.73 1.73
C ASP A 77 -19.29 11.38 2.27
N GLY A 78 -20.00 11.43 3.40
CA GLY A 78 -20.75 10.32 3.98
C GLY A 78 -19.91 9.06 4.16
N TRP A 79 -20.19 8.04 3.35
CA TRP A 79 -19.54 6.73 3.43
C TRP A 79 -18.03 6.77 3.17
N LEU A 80 -17.56 7.67 2.32
CA LEU A 80 -16.13 7.77 1.96
C LEU A 80 -15.27 8.14 3.18
N TYR A 81 -15.77 9.04 4.01
CA TYR A 81 -15.15 9.44 5.28
C TYR A 81 -14.99 8.22 6.20
N TRP A 82 -16.09 7.51 6.48
CA TRP A 82 -16.06 6.36 7.39
C TRP A 82 -15.19 5.22 6.89
N ARG A 83 -15.17 4.97 5.57
CA ARG A 83 -14.26 4.01 4.96
C ARG A 83 -12.80 4.40 5.16
N ALA A 84 -12.46 5.67 4.95
CA ALA A 84 -11.11 6.19 5.16
C ALA A 84 -10.70 6.12 6.65
N TYR A 85 -11.61 6.46 7.56
CA TYR A 85 -11.42 6.37 9.01
C TYR A 85 -11.09 4.95 9.45
N ARG A 86 -11.90 3.97 9.04
CA ARG A 86 -11.71 2.56 9.39
C ARG A 86 -10.40 2.01 8.82
N LEU A 87 -10.00 2.44 7.62
CA LEU A 87 -8.72 2.06 7.03
C LEU A 87 -7.53 2.65 7.80
N ARG A 88 -7.63 3.91 8.28
CA ARG A 88 -6.59 4.55 9.12
C ARG A 88 -6.40 3.78 10.43
N GLN A 89 -7.49 3.40 11.09
CA GLN A 89 -7.44 2.58 12.31
C GLN A 89 -6.73 1.24 12.08
N VAL A 90 -7.12 0.49 11.03
CA VAL A 90 -6.49 -0.80 10.71
C VAL A 90 -4.98 -0.64 10.42
N ARG A 91 -4.59 0.44 9.73
CA ARG A 91 -3.16 0.73 9.49
C ARG A 91 -2.42 1.02 10.80
N GLN A 92 -3.01 1.76 11.72
CA GLN A 92 -2.43 2.04 13.03
C GLN A 92 -2.26 0.75 13.85
N ILE A 93 -3.29 -0.10 13.90
CA ILE A 93 -3.23 -1.40 14.60
C ILE A 93 -2.10 -2.26 14.03
N ARG A 94 -2.05 -2.45 12.71
CA ARG A 94 -0.96 -3.21 12.06
C ARG A 94 0.42 -2.63 12.33
N ARG A 95 0.54 -1.30 12.41
CA ARG A 95 1.79 -0.63 12.77
C ARG A 95 2.16 -0.93 14.23
N ILE A 96 1.21 -0.84 15.15
CA ILE A 96 1.42 -1.14 16.57
C ILE A 96 1.82 -2.61 16.73
N GLU A 97 1.07 -3.55 16.14
CA GLU A 97 1.37 -4.99 16.14
C GLU A 97 2.77 -5.30 15.60
N LYS A 98 3.23 -4.59 14.57
CA LYS A 98 4.60 -4.75 14.05
C LYS A 98 5.67 -4.21 15.00
N LEU A 99 5.34 -3.19 15.79
CA LEU A 99 6.27 -2.52 16.69
C LEU A 99 6.33 -3.18 18.07
N LEU A 100 5.20 -3.69 18.58
CA LEU A 100 5.12 -4.42 19.84
C LEU A 100 6.26 -5.45 19.99
N PRO A 101 6.43 -6.46 19.12
CA PRO A 101 7.47 -7.46 19.27
C PRO A 101 8.90 -6.91 19.16
N LYS A 102 9.08 -5.81 18.43
CA LYS A 102 10.39 -5.14 18.32
C LYS A 102 10.77 -4.41 19.61
N PHE A 103 9.77 -3.97 20.36
CA PHE A 103 9.94 -3.20 21.58
C PHE A 103 9.65 -4.00 22.86
N ILE A 104 9.19 -5.25 22.78
CA ILE A 104 9.08 -6.17 23.92
C ILE A 104 10.43 -6.29 24.65
N ASN A 105 11.53 -6.33 23.90
CA ASN A 105 12.89 -6.39 24.45
C ASN A 105 13.53 -5.01 24.70
N LEU A 106 12.81 -3.92 24.43
CA LEU A 106 13.35 -2.56 24.61
C LEU A 106 13.42 -2.20 26.10
N GLN A 107 12.53 -2.72 26.94
CA GLN A 107 12.57 -2.44 28.40
C GLN A 107 13.85 -2.95 29.09
N ASP A 108 14.54 -3.94 28.50
CA ASP A 108 15.85 -4.44 28.97
C ASP A 108 17.01 -4.16 28.00
N SER A 109 16.78 -3.38 26.94
CA SER A 109 17.82 -3.07 25.96
C SER A 109 18.96 -2.26 26.60
N PRO A 110 20.25 -2.55 26.29
CA PRO A 110 21.39 -1.77 26.74
C PRO A 110 21.27 -0.27 26.41
N THR A 111 20.62 0.08 25.29
CA THR A 111 20.40 1.47 24.87
C THR A 111 19.38 2.20 25.74
N MET A 112 18.33 1.53 26.20
CA MET A 112 17.35 2.12 27.13
C MET A 112 17.91 2.31 28.53
N ARG A 113 18.71 1.34 29.02
CA ARG A 113 19.44 1.47 30.30
C ARG A 113 20.39 2.67 30.27
N LYS A 114 21.02 2.95 29.11
CA LYS A 114 21.89 4.12 28.89
C LYS A 114 21.14 5.46 28.85
N SER A 115 19.88 5.46 28.42
CA SER A 115 19.03 6.67 28.33
C SER A 115 18.52 7.18 29.68
N GLY A 116 18.69 6.43 30.77
CA GLY A 116 18.21 6.81 32.11
C GLY A 116 16.71 6.64 32.33
N TYR A 117 15.95 6.18 31.33
CA TYR A 117 14.52 5.93 31.43
C TYR A 117 14.24 4.70 32.32
N ARG A 118 13.98 4.92 33.62
CA ARG A 118 13.38 3.92 34.51
C ARG A 118 11.87 3.95 34.29
N GLY A 119 11.33 3.03 33.49
CA GLY A 119 9.89 2.87 33.36
C GLY A 119 9.25 2.75 34.75
N LYS A 120 8.25 3.58 35.04
CA LYS A 120 7.42 3.40 36.24
C LYS A 120 6.68 2.09 36.07
N LYS A 121 6.99 1.09 36.90
CA LYS A 121 6.18 -0.12 37.02
C LYS A 121 4.87 0.30 37.70
N THR A 122 3.89 0.75 36.94
CA THR A 122 2.52 0.83 37.44
C THR A 122 2.01 -0.60 37.49
N SER A 123 1.95 -1.20 38.68
CA SER A 123 1.26 -2.47 38.90
C SER A 123 -0.20 -2.27 38.50
N LEU A 124 -0.73 -3.11 37.61
CA LEU A 124 -2.14 -3.06 37.20
C LEU A 124 -3.10 -3.61 38.28
N TYR A 125 -2.66 -3.66 39.55
CA TYR A 125 -3.37 -4.26 40.69
C TYR A 125 -3.24 -3.43 41.97
N GLU A 126 -3.27 -2.10 41.85
CA GLU A 126 -3.53 -1.21 42.99
C GLU A 126 -4.67 -0.26 42.59
N ILE A 127 -5.90 -0.75 42.80
CA ILE A 127 -7.14 0.04 42.93
C ILE A 127 -7.83 -0.49 44.18
#